data_AF-A0A133PJT2-F1
#
_entry.id   AF-A0A133PJT2-F1
#
_cell.length_a   1.000
_cell.length_b   1.000
_cell.length_c   1.000
_cell.angle_alpha   90.00
_cell.angle_beta   90.00
_cell.angle_gamma   90.00
#
_symmetry.space_group_name_H-M   'P 1'
#
loop_
_entity.id
_entity.type
_entity.pdbx_description
1 polymer ?
#
loop_
_entity_poly.entity_id
_entity_poly.type
_entity_poly.pdbx_seq_one_letter_code
_entity_poly.pdbx_strand_id
1 'polypeptide(L)'
;LGFKIVEEVTGKKGTVENPVLVTEDERAEIHRLYAERNNDPIEKPKEEIVPDVAKKIEKELEEFKIQSAMAQAEIYEKLESDKLAVMTALAETYEANLGGK
;
A
#
# COMPACT_ATOMS: atom_id res chain seq x y z
N LEU A 1 32.50 18.59 -21.96
CA LEU A 1 32.31 18.97 -20.54
C LEU A 1 32.26 17.74 -19.63
N GLY A 2 31.42 16.73 -19.94
CA GLY A 2 31.29 15.49 -19.16
C GLY A 2 32.60 14.82 -18.74
N PHE A 3 33.49 14.46 -19.69
CA PHE A 3 34.75 13.77 -19.33
C PHE A 3 35.70 14.58 -18.43
N LYS A 4 35.69 15.91 -18.52
CA LYS A 4 36.51 16.75 -17.63
C LYS A 4 35.98 16.72 -16.19
N ILE A 5 34.66 16.68 -16.02
CA ILE A 5 34.02 16.57 -14.70
C ILE A 5 34.27 15.19 -14.11
N VAL A 6 34.18 14.13 -14.92
CA VAL A 6 34.53 12.76 -14.49
C VAL A 6 36.00 12.69 -14.06
N GLU A 7 36.92 13.27 -14.82
CA GLU A 7 38.35 13.33 -14.47
C GLU A 7 38.60 14.13 -13.18
N GLU A 8 37.85 15.21 -12.95
CA GLU A 8 37.96 16.02 -11.74
C GLU A 8 37.48 15.27 -10.48
N VAL A 9 36.40 14.49 -10.58
CA VAL A 9 35.84 13.73 -9.45
C VAL A 9 36.62 12.46 -9.18
N THR A 10 37.03 11.73 -10.22
CA THR A 10 37.64 10.40 -10.09
C THR A 10 39.16 10.40 -10.15
N GLY A 11 39.78 11.51 -10.58
CA GLY A 11 41.21 11.62 -10.88
C GLY A 11 41.67 10.80 -12.10
N LYS A 12 40.73 10.18 -12.84
CA LYS A 12 41.03 9.27 -13.95
C LYS A 12 40.51 9.83 -15.26
N LYS A 13 41.35 9.79 -16.29
CA LYS A 13 40.98 10.25 -17.63
C LYS A 13 40.17 9.19 -18.36
N GLY A 14 38.85 9.40 -18.42
CA GLY A 14 37.94 8.59 -19.23
C GLY A 14 37.87 9.04 -20.68
N THR A 15 37.68 8.08 -21.58
CA THR A 15 37.32 8.36 -22.99
C THR A 15 36.06 7.58 -23.38
N VAL A 16 35.53 7.85 -24.57
CA VAL A 16 34.38 7.10 -25.11
C VAL A 16 34.72 5.62 -25.29
N GLU A 17 35.95 5.34 -25.71
CA GLU A 17 36.46 3.97 -25.92
C GLU A 17 36.84 3.27 -24.62
N ASN A 18 37.22 4.04 -23.59
CA ASN A 18 37.61 3.54 -22.27
C ASN A 18 36.91 4.34 -21.16
N PRO A 19 35.66 3.99 -20.80
CA PRO A 19 34.92 4.69 -19.77
C PRO A 19 35.48 4.43 -18.37
N VAL A 20 35.39 5.42 -17.49
CA VAL A 20 35.73 5.27 -16.06
C VAL A 20 34.52 4.77 -15.31
N LEU A 21 34.68 3.69 -14.55
CA LEU A 21 33.68 3.23 -13.59
C LEU A 21 33.71 4.12 -12.36
N VAL A 22 32.53 4.59 -11.95
CA VAL A 22 32.34 5.48 -10.80
C VAL A 22 31.39 4.84 -9.80
N THR A 23 31.57 5.17 -8.53
CA THR A 23 30.67 4.83 -7.43
C THR A 23 29.39 5.68 -7.47
N GLU A 24 28.35 5.30 -6.72
CA GLU A 24 27.11 6.09 -6.64
C GLU A 24 27.34 7.49 -6.07
N ASP A 25 28.26 7.64 -5.12
CA ASP A 25 28.60 8.94 -4.52
C ASP A 25 29.32 9.84 -5.54
N GLU A 26 30.28 9.30 -6.29
CA GLU A 26 30.98 10.03 -7.37
C GLU A 26 30.00 10.40 -8.50
N ARG A 27 29.06 9.51 -8.81
CA ARG A 27 28.01 9.76 -9.80
C ARG A 27 27.13 10.95 -9.41
N ALA A 28 26.69 11.03 -8.14
CA ALA A 28 25.88 12.15 -7.66
C ALA A 28 26.63 13.49 -7.80
N GLU A 29 27.91 13.51 -7.44
CA GLU A 29 28.76 14.70 -7.55
C GLU A 29 29.01 15.12 -9.01
N ILE A 30 29.26 14.15 -9.91
CA ILE A 30 29.39 14.40 -11.36
C ILE A 30 28.10 15.02 -11.90
N HIS A 31 26.92 14.51 -11.53
CA HIS A 31 25.64 15.06 -11.96
C HIS A 31 25.42 16.48 -11.43
N ARG A 32 25.77 16.76 -10.18
CA ARG A 32 25.68 18.11 -9.59
C ARG A 32 26.57 19.11 -10.35
N LEU A 33 27.84 18.77 -10.54
CA LEU A 33 28.81 19.62 -11.25
C LEU A 33 28.44 19.81 -12.73
N TYR A 34 27.84 18.79 -13.36
CA TYR A 34 27.34 18.89 -14.71
C TYR A 34 26.18 19.89 -14.79
N ALA A 35 25.19 19.81 -13.90
CA ALA A 35 24.07 20.75 -13.85
C ALA A 35 24.53 22.19 -13.58
N GLU A 36 25.42 22.40 -12.61
CA GLU A 36 25.95 23.73 -12.25
C GLU A 36 26.73 24.40 -13.38
N ARG A 37 27.55 23.62 -14.11
CA ARG A 37 28.46 24.17 -15.13
C ARG A 37 27.84 24.27 -16.51
N ASN A 38 26.81 23.50 -16.79
CA ASN A 38 26.18 23.48 -18.10
C ASN A 38 24.99 24.45 -18.19
N ASN A 39 24.63 25.16 -17.10
CA ASN A 39 23.38 25.94 -17.00
C ASN A 39 22.16 25.13 -17.47
N ASP A 40 22.24 23.81 -17.31
CA ASP A 40 21.13 22.93 -17.65
C ASP A 40 20.02 23.26 -16.66
N PRO A 41 18.80 23.60 -17.11
CA PRO A 41 17.68 23.72 -16.21
C PRO A 41 17.59 22.40 -15.48
N ILE A 42 17.82 22.42 -14.16
CA ILE A 42 17.64 21.27 -13.29
C ILE A 42 16.28 20.70 -13.67
N GLU A 43 16.24 19.55 -14.36
CA GLU A 43 15.03 18.77 -14.47
C GLU A 43 14.68 18.48 -13.03
N LYS A 44 13.78 19.31 -12.47
CA LYS A 44 13.18 19.04 -11.17
C LYS A 44 12.78 17.59 -11.23
N PRO A 45 13.16 16.75 -10.26
CA PRO A 45 12.76 15.36 -10.26
C PRO A 45 11.27 15.35 -10.59
N LYS A 46 10.88 14.70 -11.69
CA LYS A 46 9.47 14.48 -12.00
C LYS A 46 8.93 13.88 -10.72
N GLU A 47 8.05 14.62 -10.03
CA GLU A 47 7.39 14.10 -8.85
C GLU A 47 6.87 12.73 -9.24
N GLU A 48 7.46 11.67 -8.68
CA GLU A 48 6.88 10.36 -8.79
C GLU A 48 5.46 10.55 -8.27
N ILE A 49 4.48 10.34 -9.14
CA ILE A 49 3.09 10.21 -8.74
C ILE A 49 3.07 8.91 -7.93
N VAL A 50 3.46 9.00 -6.66
CA VAL A 50 3.33 7.91 -5.72
C VAL A 50 1.85 7.59 -5.74
N PRO A 51 1.43 6.38 -6.18
CA PRO A 51 0.03 6.02 -6.08
C PRO A 51 -0.34 6.17 -4.62
N ASP A 52 -1.31 7.06 -4.35
CA ASP A 52 -1.68 7.51 -3.03
C ASP A 52 -2.11 6.31 -2.17
N VAL A 53 -1.14 5.72 -1.47
CA VAL A 53 -1.30 4.48 -0.70
C VAL A 53 -2.39 4.68 0.35
N ALA A 54 -2.57 5.92 0.83
CA ALA A 54 -3.64 6.29 1.75
C ALA A 54 -5.03 6.09 1.12
N LYS A 55 -5.25 6.49 -0.14
CA LYS A 55 -6.54 6.27 -0.83
C LYS A 55 -6.85 4.78 -1.05
N LYS A 56 -5.83 3.96 -1.29
CA LYS A 56 -6.02 2.51 -1.43
C LYS A 56 -6.41 1.87 -0.09
N ILE A 57 -5.71 2.25 0.98
CA ILE A 57 -6.01 1.78 2.35
C ILE A 57 -7.41 2.23 2.79
N GLU A 58 -7.80 3.46 2.48
CA GLU A 58 -9.11 4.01 2.85
C GLU A 58 -10.25 3.23 2.17
N LYS A 59 -10.10 2.90 0.89
CA LYS A 59 -11.05 2.06 0.17
C LYS A 59 -11.13 0.64 0.73
N GLU A 60 -10.00 -0.01 1.00
CA GLU A 60 -9.97 -1.35 1.59
C GLU A 60 -10.61 -1.39 2.99
N LEU A 61 -10.44 -0.33 3.78
CA LEU A 61 -11.05 -0.20 5.10
C LEU A 61 -12.57 -0.06 5.01
N GLU A 62 -13.09 0.68 4.01
CA GLU A 62 -14.52 0.84 3.79
C GLU A 62 -15.17 -0.47 3.34
N GLU A 63 -14.54 -1.20 2.41
CA GLU A 63 -14.99 -2.52 1.98
C GLU A 63 -15.03 -3.52 3.16
N PHE A 64 -14.01 -3.51 4.02
CA PHE A 64 -13.95 -4.36 5.21
C PHE A 64 -15.07 -4.05 6.22
N LYS A 65 -15.38 -2.78 6.44
CA LYS A 65 -16.47 -2.36 7.34
C LYS A 65 -17.83 -2.86 6.86
N ILE A 66 -18.09 -2.77 5.55
CA ILE A 66 -19.34 -3.24 4.94
C ILE A 66 -19.47 -4.75 5.12
N GLN A 67 -18.43 -5.51 4.78
CA GLN A 67 -18.43 -6.98 4.94
C GLN A 67 -18.62 -7.40 6.40
N SER A 68 -17.96 -6.71 7.33
CA SER A 68 -18.09 -6.99 8.76
C SER A 68 -19.51 -6.72 9.27
N ALA A 69 -20.13 -5.62 8.84
CA ALA A 69 -21.50 -5.30 9.22
C ALA A 69 -22.51 -6.33 8.68
N MET A 70 -22.34 -6.78 7.43
CA MET A 70 -23.17 -7.83 6.84
C MET A 70 -23.02 -9.16 7.59
N ALA A 71 -21.78 -9.61 7.84
CA ALA A 71 -21.54 -10.84 8.58
C ALA A 71 -22.13 -10.78 10.01
N GLN A 72 -22.04 -9.62 10.67
CA GLN A 72 -22.62 -9.43 11.99
C GLN A 72 -24.17 -9.50 11.93
N ALA A 73 -24.80 -8.90 10.93
CA ALA A 73 -26.24 -8.98 10.73
C ALA A 73 -26.71 -10.42 10.50
N GLU A 74 -26.01 -11.18 9.65
CA GLU A 74 -26.31 -12.60 9.40
C GLU A 74 -26.20 -13.45 10.68
N ILE A 75 -25.18 -13.20 11.50
CA ILE A 75 -25.02 -13.90 12.79
C ILE A 75 -26.18 -13.58 13.73
N TYR A 76 -26.60 -12.31 13.83
CA TYR A 76 -27.71 -11.92 14.69
C TYR A 76 -29.05 -12.52 14.23
N GLU A 77 -29.32 -12.50 12.92
CA GLU A 77 -30.52 -13.10 12.35
C GLU A 77 -30.59 -14.60 12.66
N LYS A 78 -29.47 -15.31 12.47
CA LYS A 78 -29.39 -16.74 12.81
C LYS A 78 -29.61 -16.99 14.30
N LEU A 79 -28.99 -16.19 15.16
CA LEU A 79 -29.13 -16.33 16.62
C LEU A 79 -30.59 -16.11 17.07
N GLU A 80 -31.28 -15.17 16.45
CA GLU A 80 -32.69 -14.89 16.74
C GLU A 80 -33.60 -16.04 16.26
N SER A 81 -33.34 -16.58 15.07
CA SER A 81 -34.02 -17.78 14.56
C SER A 81 -33.80 -19.00 15.46
N ASP A 82 -32.56 -19.27 15.86
CA ASP A 82 -32.22 -20.40 16.74
C ASP A 82 -32.90 -20.25 18.11
N LYS A 83 -32.94 -19.03 18.66
CA LYS A 83 -33.64 -18.73 19.91
C LYS A 83 -35.15 -19.00 19.79
N LEU A 84 -35.77 -18.58 18.69
CA LEU A 84 -37.19 -18.83 18.45
C LEU A 84 -37.47 -20.34 18.37
N ALA A 85 -36.65 -21.09 17.62
CA ALA A 85 -36.79 -22.54 17.51
C ALA A 85 -36.70 -23.25 18.87
N VAL A 86 -35.75 -22.85 19.72
CA VAL A 86 -35.62 -23.39 21.08
C VAL A 86 -36.83 -23.05 21.93
N MET A 87 -37.35 -21.82 21.86
CA MET A 87 -38.55 -21.42 22.61
C MET A 87 -39.79 -22.18 22.16
N THR A 88 -39.97 -22.39 20.86
CA THR A 88 -41.07 -23.19 20.31
C THR A 88 -40.98 -24.64 20.78
N ALA A 89 -39.81 -25.28 20.65
CA ALA A 89 -39.61 -26.64 21.13
C ALA A 89 -39.85 -26.76 22.65
N LEU A 90 -39.43 -25.76 23.42
CA LEU A 90 -39.69 -25.72 24.86
C LEU A 90 -41.20 -25.60 25.15
N ALA A 91 -41.93 -24.74 24.44
CA ALA A 91 -43.38 -24.60 24.61
C ALA A 91 -44.13 -25.90 24.26
N GLU A 92 -43.78 -26.55 23.15
CA GLU A 92 -44.36 -27.83 22.73
C GLU A 92 -44.11 -28.94 23.77
N THR A 93 -42.90 -29.01 24.33
CA THR A 93 -42.59 -29.98 25.39
C THR A 93 -43.33 -29.67 26.69
N TYR A 94 -43.57 -28.39 27.03
CA TYR A 94 -44.40 -28.02 28.17
C TYR A 94 -45.87 -28.39 27.96
N GLU A 95 -46.45 -28.12 26.79
CA GLU A 95 -47.83 -28.51 26.49
C GLU A 95 -48.01 -30.03 26.50
N ALA A 96 -47.07 -30.78 25.93
CA ALA A 96 -47.08 -32.24 25.95
C ALA A 96 -47.00 -32.83 27.37
N ASN A 97 -46.29 -32.17 28.29
CA ASN A 97 -46.06 -32.67 29.65
C ASN A 97 -47.03 -32.11 30.72
N LEU A 98 -47.62 -30.92 30.52
CA LEU A 98 -48.50 -30.25 31.49
C LEU A 98 -49.94 -30.03 30.99
N GLY A 99 -50.16 -30.00 29.67
CA GLY A 99 -51.48 -29.83 29.05
C GLY A 99 -52.27 -31.12 28.86
N GLY A 100 -51.65 -32.29 29.08
CA GLY A 100 -52.29 -33.59 29.09
C GLY A 100 -52.89 -33.94 30.46
N LYS A 101 -53.97 -33.26 30.87
CA LYS A 101 -54.90 -33.73 31.89
C LYS A 101 -56.33 -33.65 31.37
#